data_AF-A0A6G0XZI8-F1
#
_entry.id   AF-A0A6G0XZI8-F1
#
_cell.length_a   1.000
_cell.length_b   1.000
_cell.length_c   1.000
_cell.angle_alpha   90.00
_cell.angle_beta   90.00
_cell.angle_gamma   90.00
#
_symmetry.space_group_name_H-M   'P 1'
#
loop_
_entity.id
_entity.type
_entity.pdbx_description
1 polymer ?
#
loop_
_entity_poly.entity_id
_entity_poly.type
_entity_poly.pdbx_seq_one_letter_code
_entity_poly.pdbx_strand_id
1 'polypeptide(L)'
;MRSFLAYHFIQINLILELYIAETDILFDVIQAAKVGLIHPSLLTPQELLKQFLNIKVGMPSGTDLPIDLNESNVQEMIPLSDITIYYSNDKIVFILNIPLVYQYELTLFQLIPIPDCNDNNCIYTKPSYKYLAEANLKKCIPSMMKSIKVFVNMAAISLYVLKFTLVVVIWGVWLHFFRGTKKV
;
A
#
# COMPACT_ATOMS: atom_id res chain seq x y z
N MET A 1 9.39 5.06 -58.98
CA MET A 1 9.91 3.82 -58.35
C MET A 1 10.89 4.09 -57.20
N ARG A 2 11.94 4.93 -57.38
CA ARG A 2 12.89 5.29 -56.29
C ARG A 2 12.24 5.96 -55.06
N SER A 3 11.29 6.86 -55.25
CA SER A 3 10.59 7.56 -54.15
C SER A 3 9.73 6.63 -53.30
N PHE A 4 9.12 5.63 -53.92
CA PHE A 4 8.30 4.62 -53.25
C PHE A 4 9.14 3.72 -52.34
N LEU A 5 10.29 3.23 -52.84
CA LEU A 5 11.22 2.42 -52.04
C LEU A 5 11.78 3.21 -50.84
N ALA A 6 12.15 4.48 -51.05
CA ALA A 6 12.63 5.34 -49.98
C ALA A 6 11.56 5.58 -48.90
N TYR A 7 10.30 5.79 -49.32
CA TYR A 7 9.18 5.96 -48.39
C TYR A 7 8.97 4.71 -47.52
N HIS A 8 8.92 3.51 -48.13
CA HIS A 8 8.76 2.27 -47.38
C HIS A 8 9.95 1.97 -46.46
N PHE A 9 11.17 2.28 -46.89
CA PHE A 9 12.35 2.14 -46.04
C PHE A 9 12.28 3.02 -44.79
N ILE A 10 11.85 4.28 -44.94
CA ILE A 10 11.65 5.19 -43.81
C ILE A 10 10.58 4.66 -42.85
N GLN A 11 9.45 4.19 -43.37
CA GLN A 11 8.37 3.64 -42.54
C GLN A 11 8.83 2.41 -41.73
N ILE A 12 9.56 1.49 -42.37
CA ILE A 12 10.09 0.30 -41.69
C ILE A 12 11.07 0.69 -40.59
N ASN A 13 12.01 1.61 -40.87
CA ASN A 13 12.96 2.06 -39.87
C ASN A 13 12.26 2.73 -38.68
N LEU A 14 11.24 3.54 -38.93
CA LEU A 14 10.46 4.17 -37.87
C LEU A 14 9.73 3.14 -37.00
N ILE A 15 9.15 2.10 -37.59
CA ILE A 15 8.52 1.00 -36.84
C ILE A 15 9.55 0.22 -36.02
N LEU A 16 10.73 -0.03 -36.58
CA LEU A 16 11.81 -0.72 -35.86
C LEU A 16 12.31 0.10 -34.68
N GLU A 17 12.51 1.41 -34.86
CA GLU A 17 12.91 2.32 -33.78
C GLU A 17 11.86 2.37 -32.66
N LEU A 18 10.58 2.44 -33.03
CA LEU A 18 9.48 2.38 -32.05
C LEU A 18 9.46 1.06 -31.29
N TYR A 19 9.63 -0.06 -31.99
CA TYR A 19 9.66 -1.39 -31.37
C TYR A 19 10.81 -1.51 -30.35
N ILE A 20 12.01 -1.06 -30.73
CA ILE A 20 13.18 -1.06 -29.83
C ILE A 20 12.88 -0.19 -28.60
N ALA A 21 12.37 1.03 -28.80
CA ALA A 21 12.04 1.94 -27.70
C ALA A 21 10.99 1.36 -26.73
N GLU A 22 9.94 0.71 -27.25
CA GLU A 22 8.93 0.05 -26.42
C GLU A 22 9.50 -1.11 -25.62
N THR A 23 10.39 -1.90 -26.21
CA THR A 23 11.05 -3.01 -25.51
C THR A 23 11.99 -2.53 -24.41
N ASP A 24 12.72 -1.44 -24.65
CA ASP A 24 13.62 -0.85 -23.65
C ASP A 24 12.81 -0.27 -22.48
N ILE A 25 11.72 0.46 -22.75
CA ILE A 25 10.82 0.97 -21.71
C ILE A 25 10.24 -0.17 -20.88
N LEU A 26 9.81 -1.26 -21.53
CA LEU A 26 9.27 -2.42 -20.82
C LEU A 26 10.32 -3.06 -19.90
N PHE A 27 11.56 -3.18 -20.39
CA PHE A 27 12.68 -3.71 -19.61
C PHE A 27 12.98 -2.83 -18.39
N ASP A 28 13.08 -1.52 -18.58
CA ASP A 28 13.34 -0.54 -17.52
C ASP A 28 12.23 -0.54 -16.46
N VAL A 29 10.98 -0.63 -16.90
CA VAL A 29 9.81 -0.78 -16.03
C VAL A 29 9.95 -2.01 -15.14
N ILE A 30 10.30 -3.16 -15.71
CA ILE A 30 10.46 -4.42 -14.95
C ILE A 30 11.65 -4.30 -13.99
N GLN A 31 12.74 -3.66 -14.40
CA GLN A 31 13.93 -3.47 -13.56
C GLN A 31 13.64 -2.57 -12.36
N ALA A 32 12.97 -1.42 -12.58
CA ALA A 32 12.53 -0.53 -11.51
C ALA A 32 11.61 -1.27 -10.53
N ALA A 33 10.70 -2.07 -11.06
CA ALA A 33 9.74 -2.80 -10.24
C ALA A 33 10.40 -3.90 -9.39
N LYS A 34 11.45 -4.56 -9.89
CA LYS A 34 12.26 -5.52 -9.10
C LYS A 34 12.90 -4.89 -7.87
N VAL A 35 13.24 -3.60 -7.94
CA VAL A 35 13.79 -2.85 -6.79
C VAL A 35 12.70 -2.13 -5.97
N GLY A 36 11.42 -2.41 -6.24
CA GLY A 36 10.30 -1.81 -5.52
C GLY A 36 10.02 -0.36 -5.91
N LEU A 37 10.37 0.05 -7.12
CA LEU A 37 10.08 1.39 -7.66
C LEU A 37 9.06 1.29 -8.80
N ILE A 38 8.12 2.23 -8.86
CA ILE A 38 7.22 2.38 -10.02
C ILE A 38 7.91 3.28 -11.03
N HIS A 39 8.06 2.79 -12.26
CA HIS A 39 8.62 3.58 -13.34
C HIS A 39 7.61 4.66 -13.80
N PRO A 40 8.05 5.92 -14.03
CA PRO A 40 7.15 7.04 -14.37
C PRO A 40 6.34 6.85 -15.65
N SER A 41 6.79 5.99 -16.58
CA SER A 41 6.03 5.68 -17.80
C SER A 41 4.72 4.93 -17.53
N LEU A 42 4.60 4.27 -16.37
CA LEU A 42 3.37 3.57 -15.99
C LEU A 42 2.36 4.49 -15.33
N LEU A 43 2.84 5.42 -14.50
CA LEU A 43 1.99 6.24 -13.68
C LEU A 43 2.64 7.59 -13.44
N THR A 44 2.05 8.62 -14.03
CA THR A 44 2.51 10.00 -13.82
C THR A 44 2.10 10.50 -12.43
N PRO A 45 2.82 11.47 -11.84
CA PRO A 45 2.46 12.05 -10.54
C PRO A 45 1.02 12.57 -10.49
N GLN A 46 0.55 13.17 -11.59
CA GLN A 46 -0.81 13.72 -11.70
C GLN A 46 -1.88 12.62 -11.71
N GLU A 47 -1.65 11.54 -12.46
CA GLU A 47 -2.59 10.41 -12.49
C GLU A 47 -2.59 9.68 -11.14
N LEU A 48 -1.43 9.53 -10.51
CA LEU A 48 -1.31 8.99 -9.16
C LEU A 48 -2.12 9.81 -8.15
N LEU A 49 -2.00 11.14 -8.17
CA LEU A 49 -2.74 12.04 -7.28
C LEU A 49 -4.25 11.88 -7.48
N LYS A 50 -4.70 11.89 -8.73
CA LYS A 50 -6.11 11.71 -9.07
C LYS A 50 -6.64 10.38 -8.55
N GLN A 51 -5.87 9.31 -8.65
CA GLN A 51 -6.26 8.01 -8.12
C GLN A 51 -6.32 7.99 -6.60
N PHE A 52 -5.37 8.63 -5.93
CA PHE A 52 -5.41 8.78 -4.49
C PHE A 52 -6.65 9.54 -3.99
N LEU A 53 -6.99 10.63 -4.65
CA LEU A 53 -8.20 11.41 -4.33
C LEU A 53 -9.47 10.59 -4.55
N ASN A 54 -9.51 9.79 -5.62
CA ASN A 54 -10.64 8.89 -5.89
C ASN A 54 -10.80 7.81 -4.81
N ILE A 55 -9.70 7.24 -4.31
CA ILE A 55 -9.79 6.21 -3.25
C ILE A 55 -10.16 6.81 -1.89
N LYS A 56 -9.79 8.07 -1.62
CA LYS A 56 -10.12 8.76 -0.36
C LYS A 56 -11.62 8.79 -0.08
N VAL A 57 -12.44 8.89 -1.13
CA VAL A 57 -13.92 8.85 -1.04
C VAL A 57 -14.44 7.50 -0.51
N GLY A 58 -13.68 6.42 -0.69
CA GLY A 58 -14.09 5.06 -0.33
C GLY A 58 -13.36 4.47 0.87
N MET A 59 -12.59 5.26 1.61
CA MET A 59 -11.84 4.77 2.76
C MET A 59 -12.76 4.44 3.94
N PRO A 60 -12.43 3.40 4.74
CA PRO A 60 -13.13 3.12 5.99
C PRO A 60 -13.13 4.33 6.92
N SER A 61 -14.25 4.55 7.61
CA SER A 61 -14.37 5.67 8.55
C SER A 61 -13.29 5.61 9.64
N GLY A 62 -12.69 6.76 9.94
CA GLY A 62 -11.63 6.88 10.94
C GLY A 62 -10.24 6.50 10.43
N THR A 63 -10.07 6.26 9.14
CA THR A 63 -8.78 6.04 8.48
C THR A 63 -8.53 7.05 7.37
N ASP A 64 -7.27 7.37 7.12
CA ASP A 64 -6.84 8.26 6.05
C ASP A 64 -5.47 7.82 5.50
N LEU A 65 -5.03 8.49 4.46
CA LEU A 65 -3.67 8.38 3.95
C LEU A 65 -2.65 8.88 4.98
N PRO A 66 -1.41 8.36 4.94
CA PRO A 66 -0.36 8.70 5.91
C PRO A 66 0.12 10.14 5.75
N ILE A 67 -0.08 10.74 4.58
CA ILE A 67 0.27 12.13 4.27
C ILE A 67 -0.89 12.81 3.54
N ASP A 68 -1.04 14.12 3.80
CA ASP A 68 -1.96 14.95 3.03
C ASP A 68 -1.39 15.22 1.64
N LEU A 69 -2.08 14.73 0.63
CA LEU A 69 -1.60 14.74 -0.75
C LEU A 69 -1.82 16.07 -1.45
N ASN A 70 -0.78 16.52 -2.15
CA ASN A 70 -0.77 17.62 -3.10
C ASN A 70 0.12 17.28 -4.31
N GLU A 71 0.14 18.15 -5.33
CA GLU A 71 0.93 17.90 -6.55
C GLU A 71 2.44 17.77 -6.29
N SER A 72 2.94 18.42 -5.24
CA SER A 72 4.37 18.43 -4.90
C SER A 72 4.84 17.19 -4.13
N ASN A 73 3.98 16.55 -3.36
CA ASN A 73 4.36 15.49 -2.41
C ASN A 73 3.78 14.10 -2.75
N VAL A 74 2.99 13.99 -3.82
CA VAL A 74 2.37 12.71 -4.20
C VAL A 74 3.39 11.58 -4.42
N GLN A 75 4.59 11.93 -4.85
CA GLN A 75 5.69 10.98 -5.06
C GLN A 75 6.21 10.37 -3.73
N GLU A 76 6.05 11.07 -2.61
CA GLU A 76 6.45 10.57 -1.29
C GLU A 76 5.59 9.38 -0.82
N MET A 77 4.44 9.16 -1.45
CA MET A 77 3.58 8.01 -1.15
C MET A 77 4.12 6.69 -1.71
N ILE A 78 4.93 6.75 -2.79
CA ILE A 78 5.50 5.56 -3.41
C ILE A 78 6.43 4.78 -2.46
N PRO A 79 7.44 5.38 -1.81
CA PRO A 79 8.30 4.66 -0.86
C PRO A 79 7.57 4.18 0.40
N LEU A 80 6.42 4.76 0.73
CA LEU A 80 5.57 4.32 1.85
C LEU A 80 4.72 3.09 1.50
N SER A 81 4.66 2.71 0.23
CA SER A 81 3.77 1.68 -0.29
C SER A 81 4.53 0.41 -0.67
N ASP A 82 3.91 -0.75 -0.48
CA ASP A 82 4.49 -2.01 -0.96
C ASP A 82 4.08 -2.25 -2.42
N ILE A 83 5.05 -2.58 -3.28
CA ILE A 83 4.79 -2.93 -4.68
C ILE A 83 4.91 -4.44 -4.87
N THR A 84 3.91 -5.03 -5.53
CA THR A 84 3.92 -6.44 -5.93
C THR A 84 3.66 -6.54 -7.42
N ILE A 85 4.51 -7.29 -8.12
CA ILE A 85 4.36 -7.51 -9.57
C ILE A 85 4.14 -8.99 -9.83
N TYR A 86 3.18 -9.30 -10.68
CA TYR A 86 3.01 -10.65 -11.19
C TYR A 86 2.60 -10.63 -12.66
N TYR A 87 2.92 -11.71 -13.34
CA TYR A 87 2.53 -11.93 -14.73
C TYR A 87 1.40 -12.95 -14.78
N SER A 88 0.31 -12.60 -15.46
CA SER A 88 -0.86 -13.47 -15.60
C SER A 88 -1.65 -13.11 -16.86
N ASN A 89 -2.09 -14.10 -17.62
CA ASN A 89 -2.90 -13.91 -18.84
C ASN A 89 -2.30 -12.87 -19.81
N ASP A 90 -1.01 -13.02 -20.11
CA ASP A 90 -0.26 -12.12 -20.99
C ASP A 90 -0.26 -10.64 -20.54
N LYS A 91 -0.43 -10.41 -19.24
CA LYS A 91 -0.44 -9.09 -18.61
C LYS A 91 0.59 -9.03 -17.50
N ILE A 92 1.30 -7.92 -17.43
CA ILE A 92 2.07 -7.55 -16.25
C ILE A 92 1.15 -6.71 -15.38
N VAL A 93 0.95 -7.16 -14.14
CA VAL A 93 0.07 -6.52 -13.18
C VAL A 93 0.90 -5.98 -12.02
N PHE A 94 0.74 -4.68 -11.76
CA PHE A 94 1.36 -4.00 -10.64
C PHE A 94 0.30 -3.76 -9.58
N ILE A 95 0.59 -4.22 -8.37
CA ILE A 95 -0.22 -3.97 -7.18
C ILE A 95 0.56 -3.01 -6.29
N LEU A 96 0.00 -1.82 -6.09
CA LEU A 96 0.47 -0.86 -5.10
C LEU A 96 -0.39 -1.00 -3.84
N ASN A 97 0.22 -1.42 -2.73
CA ASN A 97 -0.44 -1.51 -1.44
C ASN A 97 -0.08 -0.29 -0.59
N ILE A 98 -1.05 0.60 -0.45
CA ILE A 98 -0.85 1.86 0.29
C ILE A 98 -1.25 1.64 1.75
N PRO A 99 -0.41 2.09 2.70
CA PRO A 99 -0.78 2.05 4.09
C PRO A 99 -1.86 3.08 4.43
N LEU A 100 -2.86 2.68 5.20
CA LEU A 100 -3.79 3.63 5.83
C LEU A 100 -3.44 3.83 7.30
N VAL A 101 -3.68 5.05 7.80
CA VAL A 101 -3.40 5.48 9.17
C VAL A 101 -4.71 5.82 9.87
N TYR A 102 -4.82 5.46 11.14
CA TYR A 102 -5.95 5.85 11.98
C TYR A 102 -5.87 7.31 12.38
N GLN A 103 -6.98 8.03 12.27
CA GLN A 103 -7.07 9.46 12.62
C GLN A 103 -7.37 9.70 14.11
N TYR A 104 -7.61 8.66 14.90
CA TYR A 104 -7.96 8.82 16.32
C TYR A 104 -6.71 9.00 17.19
N GLU A 105 -6.79 9.91 18.15
CA GLU A 105 -5.79 10.00 19.20
C GLU A 105 -5.81 8.73 20.05
N LEU A 106 -4.68 8.04 20.05
CA LEU A 106 -4.44 6.84 20.84
C LEU A 106 -3.59 7.22 22.06
N THR A 107 -4.05 6.83 23.26
CA THR A 107 -3.21 6.91 24.45
C THR A 107 -2.38 5.64 24.54
N LEU A 108 -1.06 5.79 24.57
CA LEU A 108 -0.12 4.68 24.63
C LEU A 108 0.29 4.43 26.10
N PHE A 109 -0.01 3.24 26.60
CA PHE A 109 0.37 2.77 27.93
C PHE A 109 1.54 1.80 27.83
N GLN A 110 2.53 1.93 28.70
CA GLN A 110 3.59 0.94 28.85
C GLN A 110 3.11 -0.18 29.78
N LEU A 111 3.17 -1.42 29.30
CA LEU A 111 2.80 -2.59 30.08
C LEU A 111 3.96 -2.98 30.99
N ILE A 112 3.77 -2.80 32.29
CA ILE A 112 4.72 -3.22 33.33
C ILE A 112 4.10 -4.40 34.07
N PRO A 113 4.68 -5.61 33.97
CA PRO A 113 4.16 -6.77 34.68
C PRO A 113 4.33 -6.58 36.18
N ILE A 114 3.25 -6.70 36.93
CA ILE A 114 3.27 -6.65 38.39
C ILE A 114 3.40 -8.10 38.88
N PRO A 115 4.45 -8.43 39.66
CA PRO A 115 4.60 -9.75 40.24
C PRO A 115 3.59 -9.97 41.38
N ASP A 116 3.01 -11.16 41.41
CA ASP A 116 2.18 -11.64 42.52
C ASP A 116 3.01 -12.62 43.35
N CYS A 117 3.16 -12.32 44.65
CA CYS A 117 4.04 -13.04 45.55
C CYS A 117 3.24 -13.60 46.72
N ASN A 118 3.39 -14.90 46.99
CA ASN A 118 2.82 -15.54 48.17
C ASN A 118 3.92 -16.25 48.96
N ASP A 119 4.12 -15.83 50.22
CA ASP A 119 5.00 -16.36 51.28
C ASP A 119 6.45 -16.78 50.95
N ASN A 120 6.90 -16.65 49.69
CA ASN A 120 8.28 -16.64 49.15
C ASN A 120 8.34 -16.97 47.65
N ASN A 121 7.22 -17.39 47.03
CA ASN A 121 7.16 -17.65 45.59
C ASN A 121 6.47 -16.49 44.87
N CYS A 122 7.19 -15.85 43.95
CA CYS A 122 6.68 -14.80 43.10
C CYS A 122 6.48 -15.31 41.67
N ILE A 123 5.31 -15.02 41.10
CA ILE A 123 5.00 -15.29 39.70
C ILE A 123 4.62 -13.98 39.02
N TYR A 124 5.00 -13.82 37.76
CA TYR A 124 4.53 -12.69 36.96
C TYR A 124 4.23 -13.13 35.54
N THR A 125 3.20 -12.52 34.96
CA THR A 125 2.82 -12.78 33.57
C THR A 125 3.55 -11.79 32.68
N LYS A 126 4.52 -12.27 31.91
CA LYS A 126 5.19 -11.46 30.90
C LYS A 126 4.21 -11.17 29.74
N PRO A 127 3.89 -9.90 29.44
CA PRO A 127 3.04 -9.59 28.31
C PRO A 127 3.77 -9.86 26.99
N SER A 128 3.02 -10.27 25.96
CA SER A 128 3.55 -10.49 24.61
C SER A 128 4.00 -9.20 23.92
N TYR A 129 3.50 -8.04 24.39
CA TYR A 129 3.77 -6.72 23.81
C TYR A 129 4.18 -5.73 24.92
N LYS A 130 5.02 -4.75 24.57
CA LYS A 130 5.55 -3.75 25.53
C LYS A 130 4.59 -2.59 25.79
N TYR A 131 3.74 -2.26 24.81
CA TYR A 131 2.84 -1.14 24.86
C TYR A 131 1.41 -1.57 24.51
N LEU A 132 0.44 -0.89 25.10
CA LEU A 132 -0.99 -1.01 24.82
C LEU A 132 -1.49 0.36 24.34
N ALA A 133 -2.13 0.42 23.19
CA ALA A 133 -2.75 1.64 22.69
C ALA A 133 -4.26 1.57 22.90
N GLU A 134 -4.84 2.62 23.48
CA GLU A 134 -6.29 2.75 23.68
C GLU A 134 -6.81 3.97 22.91
N ALA A 135 -7.85 3.77 22.10
CA ALA A 135 -8.52 4.87 21.43
C ALA A 135 -9.39 5.65 22.43
N ASN A 136 -9.25 6.97 22.44
CA ASN A 136 -10.02 7.85 23.32
C ASN A 136 -11.46 8.02 22.81
N LEU A 137 -12.20 6.91 22.72
CA LEU A 137 -13.63 6.92 22.47
C LEU A 137 -14.31 7.30 23.79
N LYS A 138 -14.68 8.58 23.95
CA LYS A 138 -15.38 9.15 25.12
C LYS A 138 -16.69 8.43 25.54
N LYS A 139 -17.04 7.28 24.94
CA LYS A 139 -18.25 6.48 25.20
C LYS A 139 -18.02 4.96 25.38
N CYS A 140 -16.79 4.44 25.42
CA CYS A 140 -16.56 3.09 25.95
C CYS A 140 -16.25 3.18 27.46
N ILE A 141 -17.31 3.37 28.23
CA ILE A 141 -17.33 3.52 29.70
C ILE A 141 -16.83 2.23 30.40
N PRO A 142 -16.22 2.35 31.60
CA PRO A 142 -15.12 1.54 32.12
C PRO A 142 -15.57 0.23 32.79
N SER A 143 -16.22 -0.64 32.02
CA SER A 143 -16.65 -1.97 32.47
C SER A 143 -15.63 -3.08 32.16
N MET A 144 -14.68 -2.86 31.24
CA MET A 144 -13.71 -3.90 30.85
C MET A 144 -12.57 -4.11 31.86
N MET A 145 -12.27 -3.15 32.74
CA MET A 145 -11.21 -3.30 33.75
C MET A 145 -11.58 -4.26 34.91
N LYS A 146 -12.84 -4.71 35.04
CA LYS A 146 -13.25 -5.71 36.04
C LYS A 146 -13.25 -7.16 35.53
N SER A 147 -13.05 -7.39 34.23
CA SER A 147 -13.01 -8.72 33.62
C SER A 147 -11.68 -8.99 32.93
N ILE A 148 -10.57 -8.88 33.66
CA ILE A 148 -9.24 -9.36 33.22
C ILE A 148 -9.18 -10.91 33.09
N LYS A 149 -10.30 -11.62 33.23
CA LYS A 149 -10.37 -13.09 33.10
C LYS A 149 -10.91 -13.60 31.77
N VAL A 150 -11.50 -12.78 30.90
CA VAL A 150 -12.04 -13.24 29.62
C VAL A 150 -11.92 -12.15 28.55
N PHE A 151 -10.73 -11.98 27.98
CA PHE A 151 -10.54 -11.51 26.59
C PHE A 151 -9.11 -11.86 26.13
N VAL A 152 -8.74 -13.13 26.31
CA VAL A 152 -7.61 -13.72 25.56
C VAL A 152 -8.15 -14.08 24.18
N ASN A 153 -8.26 -13.08 23.31
CA ASN A 153 -8.32 -13.14 21.85
C ASN A 153 -9.11 -11.94 21.33
N MET A 154 -8.43 -10.80 21.21
CA MET A 154 -8.77 -9.87 20.16
C MET A 154 -7.47 -9.41 19.52
N ALA A 155 -7.13 -10.17 18.49
CA ALA A 155 -6.20 -9.88 17.41
C ALA A 155 -4.92 -9.12 17.80
N ALA A 156 -3.82 -9.87 17.81
CA ALA A 156 -2.48 -9.41 17.49
C ALA A 156 -2.49 -7.98 16.91
N ILE A 157 -2.08 -7.01 17.72
CA ILE A 157 -1.83 -5.63 17.30
C ILE A 157 -0.50 -5.64 16.55
N SER A 158 -0.46 -6.37 15.44
CA SER A 158 0.58 -6.26 14.44
C SER A 158 0.18 -5.10 13.56
N LEU A 159 0.67 -3.90 13.91
CA LEU A 159 0.75 -2.73 13.03
C LEU A 159 -0.41 -2.63 12.04
N TYR A 160 -1.57 -2.12 12.47
CA TYR A 160 -2.75 -1.97 11.62
C TYR A 160 -2.53 -0.87 10.58
N VAL A 161 -1.79 -1.25 9.55
CA VAL A 161 -1.80 -0.66 8.23
C VAL A 161 -2.94 -1.35 7.50
N LEU A 162 -4.10 -0.70 7.39
CA LEU A 162 -5.09 -1.17 6.41
C LEU A 162 -4.47 -0.96 5.03
N LYS A 163 -4.34 -2.05 4.26
CA LYS A 163 -3.73 -2.02 2.94
C LYS A 163 -4.82 -1.78 1.89
N PHE A 164 -4.68 -0.70 1.13
CA PHE A 164 -5.50 -0.48 -0.07
C PHE A 164 -4.71 -0.92 -1.30
N THR A 165 -5.30 -1.76 -2.15
CA THR A 165 -4.66 -2.31 -3.36
C THR A 165 -5.10 -1.56 -4.60
N LEU A 166 -4.14 -0.91 -5.27
CA LEU A 166 -4.31 -0.29 -6.57
C LEU A 166 -3.66 -1.19 -7.63
N VAL A 167 -4.44 -1.58 -8.64
CA VAL A 167 -4.03 -2.53 -9.68
C VAL A 167 -3.85 -1.80 -11.01
N VAL A 168 -2.60 -1.77 -11.51
CA VAL A 168 -2.25 -1.30 -12.86
C VAL A 168 -2.08 -2.52 -13.76
N VAL A 169 -2.77 -2.57 -14.88
CA VAL A 169 -2.62 -3.63 -15.89
C VAL A 169 -2.08 -3.03 -17.18
N ILE A 170 -0.94 -3.54 -17.66
CA ILE A 170 -0.40 -3.19 -18.98
C ILE A 170 -0.84 -4.24 -20.00
N TRP A 171 -1.59 -3.81 -21.00
CA TRP A 171 -1.74 -4.50 -22.29
C TRP A 171 -1.14 -3.61 -23.36
N GLY A 172 -0.65 -4.16 -24.47
CA GLY A 172 -0.07 -3.41 -25.60
C GLY A 172 -0.73 -2.04 -25.77
N VAL A 173 -0.03 -1.01 -25.26
CA VAL A 173 -0.37 0.42 -25.23
C VAL A 173 -1.80 0.79 -24.78
N TRP A 174 -2.40 0.13 -23.77
CA TRP A 174 -3.57 0.72 -23.04
C TRP A 174 -3.61 0.28 -21.57
N LEU A 175 -3.70 1.26 -20.65
CA LEU A 175 -3.81 1.07 -19.20
C LEU A 175 -5.27 0.89 -18.78
N HIS A 176 -5.58 -0.18 -18.04
CA HIS A 176 -6.87 -0.36 -17.36
C HIS A 176 -6.69 -0.54 -15.85
N PHE A 177 -7.42 0.24 -15.06
CA PHE A 177 -7.41 0.22 -13.60
C PHE A 177 -8.62 -0.54 -13.04
N PHE A 178 -8.38 -1.44 -12.08
CA PHE A 178 -9.44 -2.17 -11.38
C PHE A 178 -9.37 -1.92 -9.87
N ARG A 179 -10.54 -1.71 -9.25
CA ARG A 179 -10.73 -1.54 -7.80
C ARG A 179 -10.86 -2.92 -7.16
N GLY A 180 -9.83 -3.37 -6.45
CA GLY A 180 -9.88 -4.61 -5.68
C GLY A 180 -10.25 -4.35 -4.23
N THR A 181 -11.49 -4.67 -3.83
CA THR A 181 -11.82 -4.78 -2.41
C THR A 181 -11.53 -6.21 -1.96
N LYS A 182 -10.57 -6.39 -1.04
CA LYS A 182 -10.49 -7.64 -0.27
C LYS A 182 -11.69 -7.66 0.67
N LYS A 183 -12.62 -8.58 0.44
CA LYS A 183 -13.50 -9.06 1.51
C LYS A 183 -12.64 -9.92 2.44
N VAL A 184 -12.50 -9.46 3.68
CA VAL A 184 -12.10 -10.28 4.83
C VAL A 184 -13.38 -10.78 5.47
#